data_AF-A0A1Q9NZE1-F1
#
_entry.id   AF-A0A1Q9NZE1-F1
#
_cell.length_a   1.000
_cell.length_b   1.000
_cell.length_c   1.000
_cell.angle_alpha   90.00
_cell.angle_beta   90.00
_cell.angle_gamma   90.00
#
_symmetry.space_group_name_H-M   'P 1'
#
loop_
_entity.id
_entity.type
_entity.pdbx_description
1 polymer ?
#
loop_
_entity_poly.entity_id
_entity_poly.type
_entity_poly.pdbx_seq_one_letter_code
_entity_poly.pdbx_strand_id
1 'polypeptide(L)'
;MKIIKFFLILLLLGALVQTSSLVNARDDLGLLQTEDEEDDETHTEDEDETDDDDHTNHEDDDDEDSEDEKEEKDNAYERQIELEQEDDKFQLQSELKVGENKDKIEVEFKVEDKAEIKLKYKSESDALEAKFKYRVSFEKVVEYWDVDGTGFSNTSVALSELKFKEWDVIKYEILNVDGADVYVVTATTSDQVFSLVLRFAASILALDGALLTPNSVKIDVIINNYEYLWDNSSLAVSVKIKTESKLEKEDQSTEEEAGFALGESQVAIGALSEGFFSWAETATADGVVVDVLTSTLQESSHEDDDLEENETSQKLYFSFITTNASAIVWDPKVGVVSEGTQELIAAIESKFGPAAGDGSSLPGFGFWMILVSLGVIQVFILKRKNN
;
A
#
# COMPACT_ATOMS: atom_id res chain seq x y z
N MET A 1 23.25 36.81 -17.53
CA MET A 1 22.78 35.72 -16.66
C MET A 1 23.08 34.43 -17.42
N LYS A 2 24.15 33.67 -17.18
CA LYS A 2 24.53 32.87 -15.98
C LYS A 2 23.31 32.09 -15.47
N ILE A 3 23.21 30.75 -15.44
CA ILE A 3 24.15 29.62 -15.61
C ILE A 3 23.26 28.43 -16.05
N ILE A 4 23.63 27.68 -17.10
CA ILE A 4 23.19 26.28 -17.25
C ILE A 4 24.44 25.47 -17.59
N LYS A 5 24.89 24.70 -16.61
CA LYS A 5 25.94 23.68 -16.67
C LYS A 5 25.27 22.42 -16.10
N PHE A 6 25.06 21.39 -16.91
CA PHE A 6 25.99 20.29 -17.19
C PHE A 6 25.55 19.07 -16.38
N PHE A 7 25.05 18.02 -17.03
CA PHE A 7 25.34 16.65 -16.61
C PHE A 7 25.36 15.76 -17.87
N LEU A 8 26.57 15.34 -18.21
CA LEU A 8 26.90 14.35 -19.21
C LEU A 8 27.88 13.42 -18.52
N ILE A 9 27.48 12.19 -18.22
CA ILE A 9 28.41 11.12 -17.86
C ILE A 9 28.03 9.85 -18.62
N LEU A 10 29.06 9.39 -19.32
CA LEU A 10 29.23 8.23 -20.16
C LEU A 10 29.55 7.02 -19.26
N LEU A 11 29.05 5.82 -19.56
CA LEU A 11 29.88 4.61 -19.40
C LEU A 11 29.37 3.43 -20.22
N LEU A 12 30.33 2.82 -20.89
CA LEU A 12 30.26 1.74 -21.86
C LEU A 12 31.32 0.74 -21.38
N LEU A 13 30.92 -0.46 -20.98
CA LEU A 13 31.73 -1.68 -20.75
C LEU A 13 30.69 -2.71 -20.22
N GLY A 14 30.42 -3.87 -20.79
CA GLY A 14 31.27 -4.81 -21.51
C GLY A 14 31.43 -6.07 -20.66
N ALA A 15 30.51 -7.05 -20.76
CA ALA A 15 30.77 -8.41 -20.30
C ALA A 15 29.92 -9.44 -21.06
N LEU A 16 30.62 -10.29 -21.82
CA LEU A 16 30.18 -11.62 -22.25
C LEU A 16 29.85 -12.48 -21.03
N VAL A 17 28.72 -13.19 -21.05
CA VAL A 17 28.63 -14.50 -20.38
C VAL A 17 28.00 -15.50 -21.34
N GLN A 18 28.69 -16.63 -21.42
CA GLN A 18 28.43 -17.77 -22.26
C GLN A 18 27.19 -18.54 -21.79
N THR A 19 26.49 -19.08 -22.76
CA THR A 19 25.48 -20.14 -22.64
C THR A 19 26.05 -21.37 -21.93
N SER A 20 25.26 -21.98 -21.04
CA SER A 20 25.33 -23.42 -20.76
C SER A 20 23.96 -23.94 -20.39
N SER A 21 23.52 -24.88 -21.24
CA SER A 21 22.33 -25.71 -21.20
C SER A 21 22.36 -26.77 -20.10
N LEU A 22 21.18 -27.14 -19.57
CA LEU A 22 20.72 -28.45 -19.03
C LEU A 22 19.22 -28.23 -18.74
N VAL A 23 18.18 -28.81 -19.37
CA VAL A 23 17.79 -30.12 -19.92
C VAL A 23 17.53 -31.22 -18.87
N ASN A 24 16.24 -31.59 -18.81
CA ASN A 24 15.60 -32.83 -18.32
C ASN A 24 15.53 -33.04 -16.79
N ALA A 25 14.51 -33.67 -16.20
CA ALA A 25 13.25 -34.32 -16.59
C ALA A 25 12.47 -34.54 -15.26
N ARG A 26 11.13 -34.36 -15.21
CA ARG A 26 10.07 -35.39 -15.33
C ARG A 26 9.96 -36.35 -14.13
N ASP A 27 8.71 -36.82 -13.93
CA ASP A 27 8.22 -37.87 -13.02
C ASP A 27 7.85 -37.39 -11.61
N ASP A 28 6.79 -37.87 -10.95
CA ASP A 28 5.62 -38.69 -11.31
C ASP A 28 4.75 -38.81 -10.03
N LEU A 29 3.45 -39.03 -10.20
CA LEU A 29 2.52 -39.79 -9.34
C LEU A 29 2.33 -39.50 -7.84
N GLY A 30 1.03 -39.45 -7.47
CA GLY A 30 0.48 -40.20 -6.32
C GLY A 30 -0.33 -39.37 -5.34
N LEU A 31 -1.64 -39.15 -5.53
CA LEU A 31 -2.72 -40.00 -4.96
C LEU A 31 -2.55 -40.31 -3.46
N LEU A 32 -3.35 -39.66 -2.61
CA LEU A 32 -4.13 -40.34 -1.57
C LEU A 32 -5.20 -39.41 -0.97
N GLN A 33 -6.45 -39.83 -1.17
CA GLN A 33 -7.61 -39.47 -0.36
C GLN A 33 -7.40 -39.93 1.08
N THR A 34 -7.97 -39.22 2.06
CA THR A 34 -8.64 -39.86 3.21
C THR A 34 -9.80 -38.99 3.68
N GLU A 35 -10.96 -39.64 3.73
CA GLU A 35 -12.23 -39.30 4.37
C GLU A 35 -12.06 -39.36 5.90
N ASP A 36 -12.59 -38.39 6.66
CA ASP A 36 -13.82 -38.42 7.48
C ASP A 36 -13.83 -39.33 8.73
N GLU A 37 -14.55 -38.85 9.75
CA GLU A 37 -15.06 -39.52 10.96
C GLU A 37 -14.02 -39.81 12.07
N GLU A 38 -14.24 -39.61 13.38
CA GLU A 38 -15.44 -39.51 14.21
C GLU A 38 -15.04 -39.01 15.63
N ASP A 39 -16.05 -38.51 16.35
CA ASP A 39 -16.23 -38.27 17.79
C ASP A 39 -15.24 -38.89 18.81
N ASP A 40 -14.93 -38.14 19.88
CA ASP A 40 -15.09 -38.67 21.25
C ASP A 40 -15.21 -37.53 22.30
N GLU A 41 -16.37 -37.47 22.95
CA GLU A 41 -16.57 -36.76 24.21
C GLU A 41 -16.05 -37.63 25.36
N THR A 42 -15.25 -37.10 26.29
CA THR A 42 -15.37 -37.51 27.69
C THR A 42 -14.90 -36.43 28.67
N HIS A 43 -15.84 -36.03 29.52
CA HIS A 43 -15.67 -35.44 30.84
C HIS A 43 -14.70 -36.26 31.71
N THR A 44 -13.82 -35.57 32.46
CA THR A 44 -13.60 -35.86 33.88
C THR A 44 -13.19 -34.60 34.62
N GLU A 45 -14.02 -34.25 35.60
CA GLU A 45 -13.70 -33.43 36.76
C GLU A 45 -12.52 -34.08 37.51
N ASP A 46 -11.55 -33.28 37.95
CA ASP A 46 -10.81 -33.58 39.18
C ASP A 46 -10.35 -32.26 39.81
N GLU A 47 -10.84 -32.09 41.03
CA GLU A 47 -10.47 -31.09 42.01
C GLU A 47 -9.01 -31.35 42.44
N ASP A 48 -8.17 -30.32 42.46
CA ASP A 48 -7.06 -30.26 43.43
C ASP A 48 -6.82 -28.81 43.82
N GLU A 49 -7.35 -28.47 44.99
CA GLU A 49 -6.99 -27.29 45.77
C GLU A 49 -5.57 -27.50 46.32
N THR A 50 -4.59 -26.78 45.78
CA THR A 50 -3.33 -26.53 46.47
C THR A 50 -3.17 -25.03 46.66
N ASP A 51 -3.54 -24.59 47.87
CA ASP A 51 -2.96 -23.45 48.55
C ASP A 51 -1.44 -23.68 48.66
N ASP A 52 -0.66 -22.95 47.88
CA ASP A 52 0.75 -22.68 48.17
C ASP A 52 0.99 -21.18 48.03
N ASP A 53 1.01 -20.52 49.19
CA ASP A 53 1.61 -19.23 49.44
C ASP A 53 3.09 -19.28 49.01
N ASP A 54 3.44 -18.70 47.85
CA ASP A 54 4.82 -18.26 47.61
C ASP A 54 4.87 -16.82 47.15
N HIS A 55 5.55 -16.04 47.98
CA HIS A 55 5.86 -14.64 47.79
C HIS A 55 6.86 -14.49 46.64
N THR A 56 6.38 -14.37 45.41
CA THR A 56 7.17 -13.73 44.37
C THR A 56 6.99 -12.23 44.50
N ASN A 57 8.01 -11.58 45.05
CA ASN A 57 8.33 -10.18 44.74
C ASN A 57 8.25 -10.03 43.21
N HIS A 58 7.12 -9.54 42.70
CA HIS A 58 7.16 -8.80 41.45
C HIS A 58 7.89 -7.51 41.80
N GLU A 59 9.19 -7.52 41.56
CA GLU A 59 9.90 -6.30 41.24
C GLU A 59 9.18 -5.78 39.99
N ASP A 60 8.31 -4.80 40.20
CA ASP A 60 7.72 -3.94 39.20
C ASP A 60 8.88 -3.19 38.51
N ASP A 61 9.63 -3.90 37.67
CA ASP A 61 10.51 -3.32 36.66
C ASP A 61 9.58 -2.83 35.54
N ASP A 62 8.82 -1.78 35.86
CA ASP A 62 8.21 -0.88 34.88
C ASP A 62 9.37 -0.16 34.18
N ASP A 63 10.01 -0.85 33.24
CA ASP A 63 10.90 -0.27 32.25
C ASP A 63 10.02 0.55 31.28
N GLU A 64 9.47 1.66 31.77
CA GLU A 64 8.90 2.70 30.94
C GLU A 64 10.01 3.17 29.99
N ASP A 65 9.83 2.94 28.68
CA ASP A 65 10.69 3.49 27.62
C ASP A 65 11.03 4.94 28.00
N SER A 66 12.31 5.23 28.16
CA SER A 66 12.75 6.57 28.52
C SER A 66 12.21 7.57 27.48
N GLU A 67 11.73 8.74 27.89
CA GLU A 67 11.19 9.77 26.96
C GLU A 67 12.17 10.05 25.79
N ASP A 68 13.47 9.93 26.05
CA ASP A 68 14.55 10.08 25.08
C ASP A 68 14.55 9.00 23.97
N GLU A 69 14.23 7.74 24.29
CA GLU A 69 14.15 6.65 23.30
C GLU A 69 12.98 6.86 22.34
N LYS A 70 11.82 7.22 22.89
CA LYS A 70 10.62 7.47 22.10
C LYS A 70 10.82 8.64 21.13
N GLU A 71 11.44 9.73 21.60
CA GLU A 71 11.78 10.87 20.74
C GLU A 71 12.78 10.48 19.63
N GLU A 72 13.77 9.63 19.90
CA GLU A 72 14.68 9.13 18.86
C GLU A 72 13.96 8.26 17.81
N LYS A 73 13.02 7.39 18.23
CA LYS A 73 12.20 6.56 17.31
C LYS A 73 11.27 7.41 16.45
N ASP A 74 10.57 8.37 17.04
CA ASP A 74 9.64 9.24 16.31
C ASP A 74 10.39 10.09 15.26
N ASN A 75 11.57 10.58 15.63
CA ASN A 75 12.43 11.35 14.72
C ASN A 75 13.07 10.49 13.61
N ALA A 76 13.14 9.16 13.77
CA ALA A 76 13.74 8.27 12.79
C ALA A 76 13.01 8.25 11.45
N TYR A 77 11.71 8.59 11.48
CA TYR A 77 10.87 8.65 10.29
C TYR A 77 10.75 10.06 9.71
N GLU A 78 11.38 11.08 10.31
CA GLU A 78 11.24 12.44 9.81
C GLU A 78 11.93 12.65 8.47
N ARG A 79 11.18 13.22 7.53
CA ARG A 79 11.65 13.52 6.17
C ARG A 79 11.54 15.02 5.86
N GLN A 80 12.49 15.52 5.07
CA GLN A 80 12.43 16.86 4.48
C GLN A 80 11.75 16.77 3.12
N ILE A 81 10.79 17.66 2.87
CA ILE A 81 9.95 17.63 1.67
C ILE A 81 10.19 18.87 0.80
N GLU A 82 10.36 18.64 -0.49
CA GLU A 82 10.40 19.66 -1.53
C GLU A 82 9.33 19.35 -2.59
N LEU A 83 8.68 20.41 -3.11
CA LEU A 83 7.48 20.27 -3.95
C LEU A 83 7.56 21.18 -5.16
N GLU A 84 7.12 20.65 -6.30
CA GLU A 84 6.90 21.40 -7.53
C GLU A 84 5.51 21.07 -8.10
N GLN A 85 4.79 22.08 -8.59
CA GLN A 85 3.43 21.94 -9.11
C GLN A 85 3.28 22.65 -10.45
N GLU A 86 2.61 21.98 -11.37
CA GLU A 86 2.08 22.48 -12.64
C GLU A 86 0.58 22.16 -12.73
N ASP A 87 -0.09 22.56 -13.81
CA ASP A 87 -1.55 22.42 -13.94
C ASP A 87 -2.00 20.93 -14.01
N ASP A 88 -1.20 20.08 -14.63
CA ASP A 88 -1.45 18.66 -14.92
C ASP A 88 -0.44 17.71 -14.24
N LYS A 89 0.45 18.28 -13.43
CA LYS A 89 1.57 17.56 -12.82
C LYS A 89 1.88 18.05 -11.41
N PHE A 90 2.21 17.11 -10.54
CA PHE A 90 2.72 17.34 -9.20
C PHE A 90 3.99 16.52 -8.99
N GLN A 91 4.99 17.11 -8.35
CA GLN A 91 6.21 16.42 -7.96
C GLN A 91 6.51 16.67 -6.49
N LEU A 92 6.88 15.60 -5.80
CA LEU A 92 7.29 15.58 -4.42
C LEU A 92 8.62 14.86 -4.29
N GLN A 93 9.53 15.48 -3.57
CA GLN A 93 10.80 14.90 -3.19
C GLN A 93 10.86 14.84 -1.66
N SER A 94 11.19 13.67 -1.12
CA SER A 94 11.24 13.39 0.31
C SER A 94 12.58 12.75 0.67
N GLU A 95 13.40 13.45 1.47
CA GLU A 95 14.72 13.01 1.92
C GLU A 95 14.74 12.75 3.42
N LEU A 96 15.30 11.63 3.86
CA LEU A 96 15.43 11.30 5.29
C LEU A 96 16.28 12.35 6.02
N LYS A 97 15.78 12.89 7.15
CA LYS A 97 16.50 13.95 7.89
C LYS A 97 17.64 13.41 8.73
N VAL A 98 17.41 12.28 9.39
CA VAL A 98 18.27 11.69 10.43
C VAL A 98 18.88 10.38 9.91
N GLY A 99 20.02 9.97 10.48
CA GLY A 99 20.74 8.75 10.10
C GLY A 99 21.99 9.02 9.26
N GLU A 100 22.90 8.05 9.24
CA GLU A 100 24.12 8.08 8.41
C GLU A 100 23.79 7.77 6.94
N ASN A 101 22.90 6.81 6.72
CA ASN A 101 22.43 6.39 5.40
C ASN A 101 21.12 7.11 5.08
N LYS A 102 21.23 8.20 4.30
CA LYS A 102 20.06 8.94 3.82
C LYS A 102 19.52 8.31 2.56
N ASP A 103 18.20 8.18 2.52
CA ASP A 103 17.49 7.83 1.30
C ASP A 103 16.55 8.94 0.82
N LYS A 104 16.18 8.81 -0.44
CA LYS A 104 15.41 9.78 -1.21
C LYS A 104 14.27 9.09 -1.92
N ILE A 105 13.06 9.60 -1.72
CA ILE A 105 11.84 9.20 -2.42
C ILE A 105 11.43 10.36 -3.32
N GLU A 106 11.25 10.11 -4.61
CA GLU A 106 10.65 11.06 -5.55
C GLU A 106 9.31 10.49 -6.04
N VAL A 107 8.24 11.24 -5.86
CA VAL A 107 6.89 10.92 -6.35
C VAL A 107 6.53 11.95 -7.41
N GLU A 108 6.23 11.50 -8.61
CA GLU A 108 5.67 12.33 -9.67
C GLU A 108 4.25 11.83 -9.95
N PHE A 109 3.27 12.71 -9.82
CA PHE A 109 1.89 12.45 -10.17
C PHE A 109 1.52 13.28 -11.40
N LYS A 110 0.91 12.65 -12.40
CA LYS A 110 0.54 13.28 -13.66
C LYS A 110 -0.83 12.82 -14.12
N VAL A 111 -1.61 13.73 -14.70
CA VAL A 111 -2.91 13.41 -15.31
C VAL A 111 -2.94 13.84 -16.77
N GLU A 112 -3.22 12.89 -17.67
CA GLU A 112 -3.42 13.13 -19.10
C GLU A 112 -4.62 12.31 -19.60
N ASP A 113 -4.42 11.27 -20.39
CA ASP A 113 -5.45 10.27 -20.74
C ASP A 113 -5.62 9.19 -19.66
N LYS A 114 -4.81 9.28 -18.60
CA LYS A 114 -4.82 8.45 -17.41
C LYS A 114 -4.23 9.23 -16.23
N ALA A 115 -4.39 8.71 -15.03
CA ALA A 115 -3.67 9.21 -13.87
C ALA A 115 -2.50 8.27 -13.56
N GLU A 116 -1.27 8.79 -13.58
CA GLU A 116 -0.05 8.02 -13.38
C GLU A 116 0.74 8.57 -12.18
N ILE A 117 1.16 7.67 -11.30
CA ILE A 117 2.08 7.94 -10.20
C ILE A 117 3.39 7.21 -10.49
N LYS A 118 4.47 7.96 -10.70
CA LYS A 118 5.82 7.45 -10.84
C LYS A 118 6.56 7.64 -9.53
N LEU A 119 6.99 6.53 -8.94
CA LEU A 119 7.82 6.55 -7.74
C LEU A 119 9.25 6.18 -8.12
N LYS A 120 10.22 6.94 -7.61
CA LYS A 120 11.64 6.59 -7.64
C LYS A 120 12.19 6.60 -6.23
N TYR A 121 13.06 5.66 -5.97
CA TYR A 121 13.78 5.53 -4.71
C TYR A 121 15.27 5.46 -4.98
N LYS A 122 16.03 6.18 -4.15
CA LYS A 122 17.48 6.12 -4.13
C LYS A 122 17.97 6.06 -2.69
N SER A 123 18.77 5.06 -2.37
CA SER A 123 19.58 4.98 -1.14
C SER A 123 21.06 4.95 -1.52
N GLU A 124 21.89 5.66 -0.76
CA GLU A 124 23.34 5.67 -0.95
C GLU A 124 24.00 5.44 0.42
N SER A 125 24.55 4.24 0.62
CA SER A 125 25.40 3.91 1.75
C SER A 125 26.85 3.73 1.31
N ASP A 126 27.78 3.69 2.26
CA ASP A 126 29.21 3.45 1.99
C ASP A 126 29.47 2.11 1.26
N ALA A 127 28.53 1.16 1.34
CA ALA A 127 28.66 -0.18 0.80
C ALA A 127 27.83 -0.42 -0.47
N LEU A 128 26.65 0.19 -0.59
CA LEU A 128 25.64 -0.13 -1.61
C LEU A 128 24.89 1.12 -2.08
N GLU A 129 24.67 1.24 -3.39
CA GLU A 129 23.73 2.22 -3.97
C GLU A 129 22.50 1.44 -4.47
N ALA A 130 21.35 1.68 -3.84
CA ALA A 130 20.07 1.13 -4.28
C ALA A 130 19.34 2.18 -5.13
N LYS A 131 18.90 1.79 -6.32
CA LYS A 131 18.09 2.62 -7.21
C LYS A 131 16.94 1.81 -7.73
N PHE A 132 15.74 2.32 -7.52
CA PHE A 132 14.53 1.62 -7.85
C PHE A 132 13.49 2.61 -8.39
N LYS A 133 12.66 2.16 -9.35
CA LYS A 133 11.60 2.97 -9.94
C LYS A 133 10.44 2.08 -10.39
N TYR A 134 9.23 2.59 -10.26
CA TYR A 134 8.03 1.98 -10.85
C TYR A 134 6.97 3.03 -11.12
N ARG A 135 5.95 2.64 -11.90
CA ARG A 135 4.80 3.48 -12.23
C ARG A 135 3.52 2.73 -11.94
N VAL A 136 2.55 3.40 -11.33
CA VAL A 136 1.18 2.91 -11.15
C VAL A 136 0.25 3.84 -11.92
N SER A 137 -0.56 3.28 -12.81
CA SER A 137 -1.52 4.03 -13.63
C SER A 137 -2.95 3.55 -13.37
N PHE A 138 -3.86 4.48 -13.11
CA PHE A 138 -5.30 4.27 -13.15
C PHE A 138 -5.78 4.54 -14.57
N GLU A 139 -6.22 3.49 -15.27
CA GLU A 139 -6.42 3.55 -16.73
C GLU A 139 -7.89 3.82 -17.11
N LYS A 140 -8.83 3.18 -16.40
CA LYS A 140 -10.27 3.26 -16.70
C LYS A 140 -11.12 2.68 -15.57
N VAL A 141 -12.41 3.05 -15.59
CA VAL A 141 -13.49 2.37 -14.88
C VAL A 141 -14.26 1.49 -15.86
N VAL A 142 -14.52 0.24 -15.48
CA VAL A 142 -15.24 -0.76 -16.29
C VAL A 142 -16.55 -1.10 -15.61
N GLU A 143 -17.66 -0.96 -16.32
CA GLU A 143 -18.94 -1.53 -15.90
C GLU A 143 -19.02 -2.98 -16.37
N TYR A 144 -19.41 -3.89 -15.49
CA TYR A 144 -19.53 -5.30 -15.83
C TYR A 144 -20.71 -5.95 -15.13
N TRP A 145 -21.13 -7.10 -15.68
CA TRP A 145 -22.14 -7.94 -15.04
C TRP A 145 -21.45 -9.10 -14.33
N ASP A 146 -21.55 -9.13 -13.00
CA ASP A 146 -20.98 -10.23 -12.19
C ASP A 146 -21.97 -11.40 -12.11
N VAL A 147 -21.76 -12.46 -12.90
CA VAL A 147 -22.64 -13.64 -12.89
C VAL A 147 -22.26 -14.62 -11.77
N ASP A 148 -20.97 -14.72 -11.47
CA ASP A 148 -20.40 -15.78 -10.64
C ASP A 148 -19.89 -15.29 -9.28
N GLY A 149 -19.90 -13.98 -9.03
CA GLY A 149 -19.45 -13.37 -7.80
C GLY A 149 -17.92 -13.35 -7.67
N THR A 150 -17.21 -13.44 -8.79
CA THR A 150 -15.73 -13.48 -8.80
C THR A 150 -15.09 -12.14 -9.18
N GLY A 151 -15.91 -11.12 -9.45
CA GLY A 151 -15.45 -9.83 -9.91
C GLY A 151 -15.09 -9.81 -11.40
N PHE A 152 -14.53 -8.68 -11.84
CA PHE A 152 -14.09 -8.50 -13.22
C PHE A 152 -12.71 -9.11 -13.47
N SER A 153 -12.59 -9.82 -14.59
CA SER A 153 -11.35 -10.36 -15.12
C SER A 153 -11.27 -10.15 -16.63
N ASN A 154 -10.17 -10.57 -17.26
CA ASN A 154 -10.03 -10.47 -18.73
C ASN A 154 -10.95 -11.40 -19.52
N THR A 155 -11.56 -12.39 -18.87
CA THR A 155 -12.57 -13.26 -19.49
C THR A 155 -13.99 -12.74 -19.30
N SER A 156 -14.18 -11.77 -18.40
CA SER A 156 -15.46 -11.13 -18.12
C SER A 156 -15.90 -10.24 -19.29
N VAL A 157 -17.20 -10.08 -19.45
CA VAL A 157 -17.79 -9.20 -20.47
C VAL A 157 -17.94 -7.80 -19.89
N ALA A 158 -17.17 -6.83 -20.41
CA ALA A 158 -17.40 -5.42 -20.12
C ALA A 158 -18.69 -4.93 -20.80
N LEU A 159 -19.55 -4.28 -20.04
CA LEU A 159 -20.76 -3.62 -20.54
C LEU A 159 -20.44 -2.23 -21.10
N SER A 160 -19.62 -1.48 -20.36
CA SER A 160 -19.13 -0.17 -20.75
C SER A 160 -17.75 0.11 -20.15
N GLU A 161 -17.02 1.06 -20.74
CA GLU A 161 -15.73 1.52 -20.24
C GLU A 161 -15.66 3.04 -20.25
N LEU A 162 -15.30 3.62 -19.11
CA LEU A 162 -14.99 5.03 -18.98
C LEU A 162 -13.47 5.21 -18.98
N LYS A 163 -12.93 5.71 -20.10
CA LYS A 163 -11.54 6.18 -20.18
C LYS A 163 -11.48 7.64 -19.76
N PHE A 164 -10.47 7.98 -18.97
CA PHE A 164 -10.21 9.36 -18.56
C PHE A 164 -9.69 10.15 -19.77
N LYS A 165 -10.23 11.34 -20.05
CA LYS A 165 -9.84 12.12 -21.24
C LYS A 165 -9.63 13.59 -20.96
N GLU A 166 -10.33 14.12 -19.98
CA GLU A 166 -10.28 15.52 -19.59
C GLU A 166 -10.22 15.56 -18.06
N TRP A 167 -9.22 16.27 -17.54
CA TRP A 167 -9.01 16.49 -16.12
C TRP A 167 -9.10 17.99 -15.85
N ASP A 168 -9.69 18.31 -14.71
CA ASP A 168 -9.58 19.63 -14.13
C ASP A 168 -8.13 19.89 -13.67
N VAL A 169 -7.78 21.17 -13.53
CA VAL A 169 -6.49 21.59 -12.98
C VAL A 169 -6.27 20.93 -11.61
N ILE A 170 -5.10 20.31 -11.43
CA ILE A 170 -4.71 19.66 -10.17
C ILE A 170 -4.77 20.69 -9.04
N LYS A 171 -5.49 20.33 -7.97
CA LYS A 171 -5.56 21.13 -6.75
C LYS A 171 -4.56 20.62 -5.74
N TYR A 172 -3.99 21.55 -5.00
CA TYR A 172 -3.01 21.27 -3.96
C TYR A 172 -3.31 22.12 -2.73
N GLU A 173 -3.21 21.50 -1.57
CA GLU A 173 -3.28 22.18 -0.28
C GLU A 173 -2.37 21.50 0.75
N ILE A 174 -1.93 22.29 1.73
CA ILE A 174 -1.25 21.79 2.93
C ILE A 174 -2.24 21.92 4.08
N LEU A 175 -2.58 20.79 4.70
CA LEU A 175 -3.39 20.75 5.91
C LEU A 175 -2.44 20.61 7.11
N ASN A 176 -2.72 21.33 8.20
CA ASN A 176 -2.01 21.10 9.45
C ASN A 176 -2.90 20.24 10.37
N VAL A 177 -2.42 19.05 10.71
CA VAL A 177 -3.11 18.05 11.52
C VAL A 177 -2.20 17.74 12.70
N ASP A 178 -2.65 18.08 13.91
CA ASP A 178 -1.90 17.89 15.16
C ASP A 178 -0.47 18.46 15.13
N GLY A 179 -0.28 19.58 14.43
CA GLY A 179 1.01 20.25 14.30
C GLY A 179 1.91 19.72 13.18
N ALA A 180 1.52 18.63 12.51
CA ALA A 180 2.20 18.09 11.33
C ALA A 180 1.54 18.57 10.04
N ASP A 181 2.35 18.78 9.00
CA ASP A 181 1.86 19.14 7.67
C ASP A 181 1.53 17.88 6.86
N VAL A 182 0.31 17.86 6.32
CA VAL A 182 -0.20 16.86 5.37
C VAL A 182 -0.38 17.51 4.02
N TYR A 183 0.29 16.97 3.02
CA TYR A 183 0.23 17.44 1.64
C TYR A 183 -0.87 16.71 0.91
N VAL A 184 -1.87 17.45 0.45
CA VAL A 184 -3.05 16.90 -0.23
C VAL A 184 -3.06 17.37 -1.68
N VAL A 185 -3.12 16.41 -2.60
CA VAL A 185 -3.19 16.65 -4.04
C VAL A 185 -4.46 16.01 -4.56
N THR A 186 -5.31 16.78 -5.22
CA THR A 186 -6.57 16.29 -5.79
C THR A 186 -6.58 16.48 -7.29
N ALA A 187 -6.82 15.39 -8.02
CA ALA A 187 -7.15 15.43 -9.43
C ALA A 187 -8.54 14.86 -9.66
N THR A 188 -9.33 15.55 -10.46
CA THR A 188 -10.71 15.17 -10.79
C THR A 188 -10.90 15.28 -12.29
N THR A 189 -11.54 14.26 -12.87
CA THR A 189 -12.00 14.29 -14.27
C THR A 189 -13.04 15.37 -14.46
N SER A 190 -13.08 16.04 -15.62
CA SER A 190 -13.98 17.21 -15.82
C SER A 190 -15.47 16.87 -15.85
N ASP A 191 -15.84 15.60 -16.01
CA ASP A 191 -17.20 15.10 -15.82
C ASP A 191 -17.55 14.83 -14.34
N GLN A 192 -16.57 15.01 -13.45
CA GLN A 192 -16.62 14.77 -12.00
C GLN A 192 -16.87 13.31 -11.60
N VAL A 193 -16.73 12.36 -12.53
CA VAL A 193 -17.05 10.96 -12.28
C VAL A 193 -15.93 10.25 -11.52
N PHE A 194 -14.67 10.58 -11.82
CA PHE A 194 -13.50 9.96 -11.21
C PHE A 194 -12.60 11.02 -10.57
N SER A 195 -12.17 10.78 -9.32
CA SER A 195 -11.19 11.61 -8.62
C SER A 195 -10.16 10.77 -7.90
N LEU A 196 -8.96 11.32 -7.77
CA LEU A 196 -7.90 10.81 -6.91
C LEU A 196 -7.53 11.89 -5.88
N VAL A 197 -7.44 11.50 -4.61
CA VAL A 197 -6.92 12.35 -3.53
C VAL A 197 -5.67 11.71 -2.95
N LEU A 198 -4.50 12.25 -3.29
CA LEU A 198 -3.21 11.78 -2.80
C LEU A 198 -2.88 12.52 -1.50
N ARG A 199 -2.41 11.79 -0.49
CA ARG A 199 -1.93 12.32 0.79
C ARG A 199 -0.54 11.82 1.11
N PHE A 200 0.29 12.75 1.54
CA PHE A 200 1.66 12.51 1.99
C PHE A 200 1.93 13.26 3.29
N ALA A 201 2.72 12.68 4.19
CA ALA A 201 3.14 13.30 5.45
C ALA A 201 4.66 13.19 5.64
N ALA A 202 5.25 14.15 6.36
CA ALA A 202 6.69 14.18 6.64
C ALA A 202 7.14 13.23 7.74
N SER A 203 6.20 12.70 8.51
CA SER A 203 6.37 11.81 9.64
C SER A 203 5.19 10.85 9.69
N ILE A 204 5.24 9.87 10.60
CA ILE A 204 4.07 9.03 10.88
C ILE A 204 2.97 9.93 11.46
N LEU A 205 1.75 9.81 10.93
CA LEU A 205 0.62 10.61 11.37
C LEU A 205 -0.69 9.82 11.28
N ALA A 206 -1.49 9.85 12.33
CA ALA A 206 -2.86 9.35 12.27
C ALA A 206 -3.78 10.38 11.59
N LEU A 207 -4.45 9.96 10.52
CA LEU A 207 -5.43 10.76 9.79
C LEU A 207 -6.66 9.91 9.47
N ASP A 208 -7.83 10.36 9.93
CA ASP A 208 -9.13 9.72 9.65
C ASP A 208 -9.19 8.21 10.00
N GLY A 209 -8.48 7.81 11.06
CA GLY A 209 -8.42 6.42 11.51
C GLY A 209 -7.43 5.52 10.74
N ALA A 210 -6.69 6.08 9.79
CA ALA A 210 -5.57 5.42 9.13
C ALA A 210 -4.23 6.06 9.55
N LEU A 211 -3.13 5.31 9.45
CA LEU A 211 -1.79 5.85 9.61
C LEU A 211 -1.21 6.22 8.24
N LEU A 212 -0.72 7.44 8.11
CA LEU A 212 0.12 7.88 7.01
C LEU A 212 1.57 7.64 7.39
N THR A 213 2.29 6.85 6.61
CA THR A 213 3.73 6.71 6.77
C THR A 213 4.44 7.67 5.81
N PRO A 214 5.62 8.20 6.16
CA PRO A 214 6.33 9.14 5.30
C PRO A 214 7.04 8.46 4.11
N ASN A 215 6.95 7.13 4.03
CA ASN A 215 7.51 6.31 2.96
C ASN A 215 6.45 5.86 1.95
N SER A 216 5.18 6.24 2.15
CA SER A 216 4.07 5.91 1.26
C SER A 216 3.20 7.13 0.94
N VAL A 217 2.43 7.00 -0.13
CA VAL A 217 1.41 7.95 -0.56
C VAL A 217 0.08 7.21 -0.47
N LYS A 218 -0.81 7.69 0.40
CA LYS A 218 -2.19 7.23 0.45
C LYS A 218 -2.97 7.87 -0.69
N ILE A 219 -3.80 7.09 -1.36
CA ILE A 219 -4.61 7.53 -2.49
C ILE A 219 -6.06 7.19 -2.16
N ASP A 220 -6.96 8.17 -2.17
CA ASP A 220 -8.40 7.87 -2.20
C ASP A 220 -8.86 7.90 -3.66
N VAL A 221 -9.32 6.75 -4.15
CA VAL A 221 -10.01 6.59 -5.42
C VAL A 221 -11.49 6.82 -5.18
N ILE A 222 -12.04 7.85 -5.83
CA ILE A 222 -13.43 8.26 -5.67
C ILE A 222 -14.14 8.15 -7.02
N ILE A 223 -15.20 7.35 -7.07
CA ILE A 223 -16.10 7.25 -8.23
C ILE A 223 -17.46 7.82 -7.82
N ASN A 224 -17.97 8.82 -8.53
CA ASN A 224 -19.24 9.46 -8.25
C ASN A 224 -20.13 9.50 -9.49
N ASN A 225 -21.42 9.23 -9.32
CA ASN A 225 -22.45 9.40 -10.34
C ASN A 225 -22.10 8.73 -11.68
N TYR A 226 -21.50 7.53 -11.64
CA TYR A 226 -21.23 6.76 -12.85
C TYR A 226 -22.54 6.46 -13.60
N GLU A 227 -22.59 6.73 -14.90
CA GLU A 227 -23.76 6.46 -15.73
C GLU A 227 -23.81 4.98 -16.15
N TYR A 228 -24.38 4.14 -15.28
CA TYR A 228 -24.58 2.72 -15.56
C TYR A 228 -25.47 2.50 -16.79
N LEU A 229 -25.09 1.56 -17.65
CA LEU A 229 -25.94 1.10 -18.73
C LEU A 229 -27.05 0.17 -18.23
N TRP A 230 -26.79 -0.62 -17.18
CA TRP A 230 -27.70 -1.67 -16.70
C TRP A 230 -27.98 -1.51 -15.19
N ASP A 231 -29.22 -1.77 -14.75
CA ASP A 231 -29.67 -1.58 -13.35
C ASP A 231 -29.23 -2.70 -12.37
N ASN A 232 -28.29 -3.56 -12.78
CA ASN A 232 -27.70 -4.60 -11.91
C ASN A 232 -26.28 -4.94 -12.37
N SER A 233 -25.46 -3.92 -12.50
CA SER A 233 -24.05 -4.03 -12.89
C SER A 233 -23.14 -3.43 -11.83
N SER A 234 -21.90 -3.89 -11.82
CA SER A 234 -20.85 -3.50 -10.86
C SER A 234 -19.75 -2.74 -11.58
N LEU A 235 -18.91 -2.07 -10.81
CA LEU A 235 -17.76 -1.34 -11.33
C LEU A 235 -16.46 -2.03 -10.93
N ALA A 236 -15.49 -1.99 -11.85
CA ALA A 236 -14.11 -2.31 -11.56
C ALA A 236 -13.18 -1.19 -12.02
N VAL A 237 -12.10 -0.95 -11.28
CA VAL A 237 -11.02 -0.03 -11.67
C VAL A 237 -9.86 -0.83 -12.26
N SER A 238 -9.40 -0.44 -13.44
CA SER A 238 -8.20 -1.01 -14.05
C SER A 238 -6.97 -0.23 -13.61
N VAL A 239 -6.04 -0.93 -12.96
CA VAL A 239 -4.74 -0.40 -12.56
C VAL A 239 -3.65 -1.14 -13.31
N LYS A 240 -2.62 -0.41 -13.72
CA LYS A 240 -1.45 -0.96 -14.40
C LYS A 240 -0.19 -0.58 -13.63
N ILE A 241 0.70 -1.55 -13.42
CA ILE A 241 2.00 -1.36 -12.78
C ILE A 241 3.08 -1.59 -13.83
N LYS A 242 3.97 -0.61 -14.03
CA LYS A 242 5.15 -0.72 -14.91
C LYS A 242 6.43 -0.68 -14.10
N THR A 243 7.33 -1.63 -14.32
CA THR A 243 8.60 -1.73 -13.58
C THR A 243 9.62 -2.62 -14.29
N GLU A 244 10.91 -2.40 -14.04
CA GLU A 244 11.98 -3.32 -14.43
C GLU A 244 12.10 -4.52 -13.48
N SER A 245 11.45 -4.44 -12.33
CA SER A 245 11.49 -5.44 -11.27
C SER A 245 10.43 -6.53 -11.41
N LYS A 246 10.60 -7.62 -10.66
CA LYS A 246 9.55 -8.63 -10.52
C LYS A 246 8.41 -8.09 -9.67
N LEU A 247 7.20 -8.56 -9.98
CA LEU A 247 5.97 -8.29 -9.24
C LEU A 247 5.50 -9.58 -8.58
N GLU A 248 5.16 -9.49 -7.30
CA GLU A 248 4.62 -10.59 -6.50
C GLU A 248 3.39 -10.11 -5.76
N LYS A 249 2.29 -10.86 -5.84
CA LYS A 249 1.06 -10.53 -5.12
C LYS A 249 1.08 -11.22 -3.77
N GLU A 250 0.75 -10.47 -2.73
CA GLU A 250 0.73 -10.93 -1.34
C GLU A 250 -0.64 -10.60 -0.72
N ASP A 251 -1.17 -11.52 0.06
CA ASP A 251 -2.47 -11.38 0.73
C ASP A 251 -2.40 -10.49 1.98
N GLN A 252 -1.19 -10.11 2.41
CA GLN A 252 -0.93 -9.17 3.50
C GLN A 252 0.10 -8.15 3.05
N SER A 253 -0.12 -6.87 3.35
CA SER A 253 0.82 -5.81 2.98
C SER A 253 1.98 -5.68 3.96
N THR A 254 3.11 -5.14 3.49
CA THR A 254 4.27 -4.84 4.35
C THR A 254 3.91 -3.80 5.42
N GLU A 255 3.02 -2.85 5.12
CA GLU A 255 2.53 -1.89 6.11
C GLU A 255 1.60 -2.55 7.14
N GLU A 256 0.83 -3.58 6.78
CA GLU A 256 0.02 -4.35 7.72
C GLU A 256 0.89 -5.25 8.61
N GLU A 257 1.89 -5.92 8.05
CA GLU A 257 2.89 -6.67 8.83
C GLU A 257 3.62 -5.78 9.86
N ALA A 258 3.84 -4.51 9.49
CA ALA A 258 4.41 -3.47 10.33
C ALA A 258 3.43 -2.89 11.37
N GLY A 259 2.12 -3.18 11.28
CA GLY A 259 1.09 -2.61 12.14
C GLY A 259 0.65 -1.18 11.78
N PHE A 260 1.00 -0.70 10.57
CA PHE A 260 0.57 0.59 10.04
C PHE A 260 -0.76 0.54 9.27
N ALA A 261 -1.20 -0.65 8.89
CA ALA A 261 -2.43 -0.88 8.17
C ALA A 261 -3.17 -2.11 8.71
N LEU A 262 -4.42 -2.29 8.29
CA LEU A 262 -5.26 -3.46 8.62
C LEU A 262 -6.09 -3.84 7.40
N GLY A 263 -6.13 -5.14 7.07
CA GLY A 263 -6.92 -5.65 5.95
C GLY A 263 -6.46 -5.08 4.61
N GLU A 264 -5.15 -5.11 4.37
CA GLU A 264 -4.53 -4.66 3.13
C GLU A 264 -3.82 -5.81 2.41
N SER A 265 -4.16 -6.00 1.15
CA SER A 265 -3.38 -6.83 0.22
C SER A 265 -2.38 -5.96 -0.55
N GLN A 266 -1.36 -6.57 -1.15
CA GLN A 266 -0.38 -5.81 -1.95
C GLN A 266 0.15 -6.53 -3.19
N VAL A 267 0.79 -5.73 -4.05
CA VAL A 267 1.80 -6.19 -5.00
C VAL A 267 3.15 -5.65 -4.55
N ALA A 268 4.04 -6.54 -4.13
CA ALA A 268 5.44 -6.26 -3.89
C ALA A 268 6.18 -6.07 -5.23
N ILE A 269 7.08 -5.09 -5.26
CA ILE A 269 7.81 -4.66 -6.45
C ILE A 269 9.31 -4.63 -6.13
N GLY A 270 10.10 -5.49 -6.78
CA GLY A 270 11.53 -5.61 -6.49
C GLY A 270 11.91 -6.92 -5.81
N ALA A 271 13.21 -7.21 -5.76
CA ALA A 271 13.72 -8.24 -4.87
C ALA A 271 13.80 -7.63 -3.46
N LEU A 272 13.36 -8.37 -2.43
CA LEU A 272 13.27 -7.87 -1.04
C LEU A 272 12.27 -6.70 -0.85
N SER A 273 11.30 -6.55 -1.76
CA SER A 273 10.15 -5.63 -1.64
C SER A 273 10.53 -4.16 -1.43
N GLU A 274 11.49 -3.64 -2.22
CA GLU A 274 11.90 -2.23 -2.19
C GLU A 274 10.73 -1.26 -2.44
N GLY A 275 9.72 -1.66 -3.23
CA GLY A 275 8.49 -0.91 -3.46
C GLY A 275 7.24 -1.76 -3.32
N PHE A 276 6.10 -1.10 -3.17
CA PHE A 276 4.80 -1.77 -3.13
C PHE A 276 3.67 -0.91 -3.71
N PHE A 277 2.64 -1.59 -4.22
CA PHE A 277 1.31 -1.04 -4.41
C PHE A 277 0.34 -1.86 -3.54
N SER A 278 -0.19 -1.27 -2.47
CA SER A 278 -1.13 -1.93 -1.54
C SER A 278 -2.52 -1.33 -1.65
N TRP A 279 -3.51 -2.01 -1.09
CA TRP A 279 -4.88 -1.52 -1.05
C TRP A 279 -5.68 -2.13 0.08
N ALA A 280 -6.63 -1.35 0.61
CA ALA A 280 -7.67 -1.88 1.47
C ALA A 280 -8.53 -2.92 0.72
N GLU A 281 -8.75 -4.06 1.35
CA GLU A 281 -9.59 -5.15 0.85
C GLU A 281 -11.09 -4.83 0.87
N THR A 282 -11.43 -3.66 1.44
CA THR A 282 -12.79 -3.13 1.47
C THR A 282 -12.83 -1.71 0.92
N ALA A 283 -14.01 -1.32 0.44
CA ALA A 283 -14.33 0.02 -0.03
C ALA A 283 -15.64 0.48 0.61
N THR A 284 -15.95 1.76 0.52
CA THR A 284 -17.27 2.29 0.90
C THR A 284 -18.08 2.60 -0.33
N ALA A 285 -19.22 1.94 -0.51
CA ALA A 285 -20.19 2.19 -1.56
C ALA A 285 -21.50 2.73 -0.96
N ASP A 286 -21.90 3.95 -1.32
CA ASP A 286 -23.08 4.63 -0.79
C ASP A 286 -23.16 4.65 0.76
N GLY A 287 -22.00 4.70 1.42
CA GLY A 287 -21.87 4.66 2.88
C GLY A 287 -21.92 3.27 3.50
N VAL A 288 -21.93 2.20 2.68
CA VAL A 288 -21.89 0.80 3.12
C VAL A 288 -20.53 0.21 2.78
N VAL A 289 -19.92 -0.50 3.73
CA VAL A 289 -18.66 -1.23 3.49
C VAL A 289 -18.93 -2.43 2.59
N VAL A 290 -18.13 -2.57 1.54
CA VAL A 290 -18.21 -3.64 0.55
C VAL A 290 -16.82 -4.21 0.27
N ASP A 291 -16.75 -5.48 -0.12
CA ASP A 291 -15.49 -6.13 -0.44
C ASP A 291 -14.93 -5.64 -1.79
N VAL A 292 -13.61 -5.65 -1.90
CA VAL A 292 -12.85 -5.35 -3.12
C VAL A 292 -12.18 -6.63 -3.61
N LEU A 293 -12.70 -7.22 -4.68
CA LEU A 293 -12.08 -8.39 -5.31
C LEU A 293 -11.02 -7.96 -6.32
N THR A 294 -9.90 -8.67 -6.33
CA THR A 294 -8.78 -8.36 -7.22
C THR A 294 -8.55 -9.48 -8.23
N SER A 295 -8.34 -9.12 -9.49
CA SER A 295 -7.96 -10.09 -10.51
C SER A 295 -6.57 -10.66 -10.25
N THR A 296 -6.20 -11.71 -10.99
CA THR A 296 -4.79 -12.11 -11.11
C THR A 296 -3.98 -11.02 -11.82
N LEU A 297 -2.67 -10.99 -11.58
CA LEU A 297 -1.73 -10.17 -12.34
C LEU A 297 -1.70 -10.64 -13.79
N GLN A 298 -1.93 -9.72 -14.72
CA GLN A 298 -1.96 -10.02 -16.16
C GLN A 298 -0.88 -9.27 -16.89
N GLU A 299 -0.05 -9.99 -17.64
CA GLU A 299 0.98 -9.40 -18.49
C GLU A 299 0.35 -8.52 -19.58
N SER A 300 0.70 -7.23 -19.58
CA SER A 300 0.18 -6.21 -20.50
C SER A 300 1.25 -5.44 -21.27
N SER A 301 2.53 -5.85 -21.24
CA SER A 301 3.62 -5.13 -21.92
C SER A 301 3.41 -4.91 -23.42
N HIS A 302 2.63 -5.77 -24.08
CA HIS A 302 2.32 -5.64 -25.51
C HIS A 302 1.30 -4.53 -25.83
N GLU A 303 0.63 -3.98 -24.81
CA GLU A 303 -0.34 -2.89 -24.96
C GLU A 303 0.28 -1.51 -24.77
N ASP A 304 1.52 -1.43 -24.27
CA ASP A 304 2.21 -0.19 -23.94
C ASP A 304 3.27 0.16 -25.00
N ASP A 305 3.28 1.42 -25.44
CA ASP A 305 4.22 1.95 -26.43
C ASP A 305 5.33 2.83 -25.82
N ASP A 306 5.27 3.05 -24.51
CA ASP A 306 6.12 3.94 -23.71
C ASP A 306 7.01 3.21 -22.69
N LEU A 307 7.15 1.89 -22.82
CA LEU A 307 8.01 1.10 -21.94
C LEU A 307 9.49 1.44 -22.15
N GLU A 308 10.19 1.63 -21.04
CA GLU A 308 11.64 1.77 -21.02
C GLU A 308 12.32 0.39 -21.25
N GLU A 309 13.63 0.39 -21.53
CA GLU A 309 14.37 -0.85 -21.76
C GLU A 309 14.30 -1.77 -20.53
N ASN A 310 13.89 -3.03 -20.72
CA ASN A 310 13.69 -4.04 -19.68
C ASN A 310 12.51 -3.81 -18.73
N GLU A 311 11.70 -2.79 -18.97
CA GLU A 311 10.45 -2.60 -18.21
C GLU A 311 9.39 -3.60 -18.68
N THR A 312 8.64 -4.11 -17.71
CA THR A 312 7.44 -4.92 -17.92
C THR A 312 6.23 -4.18 -17.38
N SER A 313 5.05 -4.54 -17.88
CA SER A 313 3.77 -3.96 -17.50
C SER A 313 2.81 -5.07 -17.13
N GLN A 314 2.21 -4.97 -15.94
CA GLN A 314 1.17 -5.87 -15.50
C GLN A 314 -0.08 -5.10 -15.10
N LYS A 315 -1.24 -5.69 -15.35
CA LYS A 315 -2.55 -5.10 -15.13
C LYS A 315 -3.33 -5.90 -14.08
N LEU A 316 -4.09 -5.16 -13.28
CA LEU A 316 -5.04 -5.64 -12.28
C LEU A 316 -6.39 -4.97 -12.49
N TYR A 317 -7.44 -5.67 -12.06
CA TYR A 317 -8.78 -5.11 -11.93
C TYR A 317 -9.23 -5.23 -10.47
N PHE A 318 -9.77 -4.12 -9.95
CA PHE A 318 -10.29 -3.99 -8.59
C PHE A 318 -11.80 -3.84 -8.66
N SER A 319 -12.53 -4.88 -8.25
CA SER A 319 -13.97 -5.03 -8.43
C SER A 319 -14.69 -4.76 -7.13
N PHE A 320 -15.65 -3.83 -7.13
CA PHE A 320 -16.42 -3.49 -5.94
C PHE A 320 -17.67 -4.34 -5.87
N ILE A 321 -17.85 -5.11 -4.79
CA ILE A 321 -18.96 -6.06 -4.63
C ILE A 321 -20.24 -5.35 -4.19
N THR A 322 -20.74 -4.56 -5.13
CA THR A 322 -21.97 -3.77 -5.05
C THR A 322 -22.51 -3.54 -6.46
N THR A 323 -23.81 -3.28 -6.58
CA THR A 323 -24.43 -2.96 -7.87
C THR A 323 -24.95 -1.54 -7.88
N ASN A 324 -24.73 -0.83 -9.00
CA ASN A 324 -25.30 0.49 -9.26
C ASN A 324 -25.04 1.54 -8.15
N ALA A 325 -23.89 1.45 -7.48
CA ALA A 325 -23.51 2.38 -6.43
C ALA A 325 -23.37 3.81 -6.98
N SER A 326 -23.95 4.79 -6.29
CA SER A 326 -23.87 6.19 -6.72
C SER A 326 -22.53 6.84 -6.35
N ALA A 327 -21.90 6.36 -5.28
CA ALA A 327 -20.58 6.79 -4.83
C ALA A 327 -19.76 5.60 -4.33
N ILE A 328 -18.50 5.52 -4.72
CA ILE A 328 -17.52 4.54 -4.23
C ILE A 328 -16.27 5.29 -3.78
N VAL A 329 -15.75 4.94 -2.61
CA VAL A 329 -14.45 5.40 -2.09
C VAL A 329 -13.60 4.18 -1.75
N TRP A 330 -12.38 4.15 -2.28
CA TRP A 330 -11.41 3.06 -2.09
C TRP A 330 -10.02 3.62 -1.88
N ASP A 331 -9.21 2.95 -1.07
CA ASP A 331 -8.02 3.54 -0.46
C ASP A 331 -6.72 2.78 -0.80
N PRO A 332 -6.22 2.81 -2.06
CA PRO A 332 -4.91 2.25 -2.38
C PRO A 332 -3.73 3.08 -1.86
N LYS A 333 -2.53 2.49 -1.87
CA LYS A 333 -1.27 3.14 -1.53
C LYS A 333 -0.16 2.76 -2.50
N VAL A 334 0.77 3.67 -2.69
CA VAL A 334 2.09 3.36 -3.29
C VAL A 334 3.17 3.74 -2.29
N GLY A 335 4.22 2.96 -2.19
CA GLY A 335 5.31 3.28 -1.27
C GLY A 335 6.57 2.49 -1.51
N VAL A 336 7.50 2.66 -0.57
CA VAL A 336 8.76 1.93 -0.51
C VAL A 336 9.08 1.49 0.90
N VAL A 337 9.85 0.42 0.99
CA VAL A 337 10.45 -0.01 2.24
C VAL A 337 11.82 0.68 2.35
N SER A 338 11.91 1.68 3.23
CA SER A 338 13.12 2.51 3.40
C SER A 338 14.18 1.76 4.21
N GLU A 339 15.31 1.46 3.56
CA GLU A 339 16.47 0.83 4.19
C GLU A 339 17.04 1.71 5.30
N GLY A 340 17.17 3.02 5.05
CA GLY A 340 17.68 3.96 6.05
C GLY A 340 16.79 4.04 7.30
N THR A 341 15.47 3.96 7.11
CA THR A 341 14.51 3.88 8.23
C THR A 341 14.69 2.57 9.01
N GLN A 342 14.77 1.43 8.32
CA GLN A 342 14.95 0.12 8.98
C GLN A 342 16.25 0.05 9.78
N GLU A 343 17.36 0.53 9.21
CA GLU A 343 18.65 0.55 9.90
C GLU A 343 18.63 1.47 11.13
N LEU A 344 17.97 2.62 11.04
CA LEU A 344 17.86 3.55 12.16
C LEU A 344 17.03 2.96 13.30
N ILE A 345 15.91 2.31 12.98
CA ILE A 345 15.09 1.60 13.97
C ILE A 345 15.91 0.48 14.63
N ALA A 346 16.58 -0.35 13.84
CA ALA A 346 17.41 -1.43 14.38
C ALA A 346 18.55 -0.91 15.26
N ALA A 347 19.14 0.24 14.91
CA ALA A 347 20.16 0.90 15.73
C ALA A 347 19.61 1.41 17.06
N ILE A 348 18.39 1.95 17.07
CA ILE A 348 17.71 2.39 18.29
C ILE A 348 17.37 1.17 19.17
N GLU A 349 16.76 0.12 18.61
CA GLU A 349 16.47 -1.12 19.33
C GLU A 349 17.73 -1.78 19.90
N SER A 350 18.84 -1.75 19.16
CA SER A 350 20.12 -2.24 19.69
C SER A 350 20.67 -1.38 20.84
N LYS A 351 20.33 -0.10 20.90
CA LYS A 351 20.85 0.85 21.90
C LYS A 351 20.06 0.77 23.21
N PHE A 352 18.75 0.57 23.13
CA PHE A 352 17.86 0.58 24.30
C PHE A 352 17.34 -0.81 24.70
N GLY A 353 17.51 -1.82 23.84
CA GLY A 353 16.96 -3.16 24.02
C GLY A 353 15.64 -3.34 23.26
N PRO A 354 15.15 -4.57 23.09
CA PRO A 354 13.77 -4.78 22.69
C PRO A 354 12.87 -4.21 23.79
N ALA A 355 11.87 -3.40 23.43
CA ALA A 355 10.94 -2.81 24.40
C ALA A 355 10.35 -3.93 25.26
N ALA A 356 10.82 -4.01 26.52
CA ALA A 356 10.41 -5.03 27.46
C ALA A 356 9.23 -4.44 28.25
N GLY A 357 8.00 -4.71 27.84
CA GLY A 357 6.86 -4.07 28.52
C GLY A 357 5.48 -4.52 28.08
N ASP A 358 5.02 -5.60 28.69
CA ASP A 358 3.64 -5.81 29.16
C ASP A 358 2.47 -5.45 28.23
N GLY A 359 2.09 -6.39 27.35
CA GLY A 359 0.70 -6.69 26.94
C GLY A 359 -0.20 -5.57 26.38
N SER A 360 0.29 -4.34 26.23
CA SER A 360 -0.47 -3.15 25.91
C SER A 360 0.24 -2.32 24.84
N SER A 361 0.43 -2.98 23.70
CA SER A 361 0.40 -2.43 22.35
C SER A 361 0.45 -0.90 22.21
N LEU A 362 1.64 -0.35 22.02
CA LEU A 362 1.85 0.71 21.04
C LEU A 362 2.57 0.12 19.82
N PRO A 363 2.26 0.62 18.61
CA PRO A 363 2.52 -0.06 17.36
C PRO A 363 3.99 0.06 16.99
N GLY A 364 4.74 -1.03 17.14
CA GLY A 364 6.16 -1.05 16.85
C GLY A 364 6.75 -2.45 16.75
N PHE A 365 6.57 -3.10 15.59
CA PHE A 365 7.60 -3.91 14.93
C PHE A 365 8.26 -5.10 15.66
N GLY A 366 7.59 -6.25 15.73
CA GLY A 366 8.35 -7.50 15.76
C GLY A 366 7.62 -8.79 16.16
N PHE A 367 7.09 -9.50 15.15
CA PHE A 367 7.23 -10.95 15.01
C PHE A 367 6.57 -11.89 16.08
N TRP A 368 5.24 -12.01 16.06
CA TRP A 368 4.40 -13.25 15.95
C TRP A 368 3.03 -13.12 16.66
N MET A 369 1.96 -13.29 15.85
CA MET A 369 0.67 -13.98 16.14
C MET A 369 -0.58 -13.23 16.64
N ILE A 370 -1.58 -13.22 15.74
CA ILE A 370 -2.98 -13.67 15.88
C ILE A 370 -3.66 -13.45 17.25
N LEU A 371 -4.65 -12.54 17.31
CA LEU A 371 -6.09 -12.83 17.49
C LEU A 371 -6.91 -11.54 17.68
N VAL A 372 -7.96 -11.43 16.85
CA VAL A 372 -9.26 -10.77 17.10
C VAL A 372 -9.29 -9.23 17.24
N SER A 373 -9.98 -8.57 16.30
CA SER A 373 -11.21 -7.85 16.66
C SER A 373 -12.09 -7.50 15.45
N LEU A 374 -13.19 -8.26 15.33
CA LEU A 374 -14.42 -7.78 14.71
C LEU A 374 -15.08 -6.75 15.63
N GLY A 375 -15.38 -5.58 15.08
CA GLY A 375 -16.45 -4.71 15.56
C GLY A 375 -16.00 -3.40 16.20
N VAL A 376 -16.31 -2.29 15.54
CA VAL A 376 -17.37 -1.33 15.93
C VAL A 376 -17.24 -0.10 15.03
N ILE A 377 -18.11 0.01 14.02
CA ILE A 377 -18.61 1.31 13.54
C ILE A 377 -20.13 1.20 13.48
N GLN A 378 -20.77 1.38 14.63
CA GLN A 378 -22.06 2.02 14.67
C GLN A 378 -21.92 3.28 15.51
N VAL A 379 -22.30 4.41 14.91
CA VAL A 379 -22.98 5.59 15.48
C VAL A 379 -22.53 6.79 14.66
N PHE A 380 -23.33 7.19 13.66
CA PHE A 380 -23.69 8.60 13.40
C PHE A 380 -24.58 8.79 12.15
N ILE A 381 -25.77 8.19 12.08
CA ILE A 381 -26.86 8.76 11.25
C ILE A 381 -28.19 8.65 12.00
N LEU A 382 -28.48 9.65 12.84
CA LEU A 382 -29.83 9.93 13.32
C LEU A 382 -30.00 11.41 13.63
N LYS A 383 -30.05 12.26 12.58
CA LYS A 383 -30.87 13.49 12.61
C LYS A 383 -31.03 14.17 11.26
N ARG A 384 -31.99 13.70 10.46
CA ARG A 384 -32.77 14.62 9.60
C ARG A 384 -34.16 14.08 9.26
N LYS A 385 -35.09 14.25 10.21
CA LYS A 385 -36.51 14.44 9.91
C LYS A 385 -36.92 15.76 10.56
N ASN A 386 -37.19 16.75 9.71
CA ASN A 386 -38.10 17.89 9.84
C ASN A 386 -37.60 19.09 9.02
N ASN A 387 -37.82 19.02 7.71
CA ASN A 387 -38.66 19.96 6.95
C ASN A 387 -38.78 19.48 5.51
#